data_AF-A0A831QH16-F1
#
_entry.id   AF-A0A831QH16-F1
#
_cell.length_a   1.000
_cell.length_b   1.000
_cell.length_c   1.000
_cell.angle_alpha   90.00
_cell.angle_beta   90.00
_cell.angle_gamma   90.00
#
_symmetry.space_group_name_H-M   'P 1'
#
loop_
_entity.id
_entity.type
_entity.pdbx_description
1 polymer ?
#
loop_
_entity_poly.entity_id
_entity_poly.type
_entity_poly.pdbx_seq_one_letter_code
_entity_poly.pdbx_strand_id
1 'polypeptide(L)'
;ALKKAGKNAQAVYLAPDPDREGEAIAWHIAQELENGKKPIFRVLFNELTERAIREAVASPGTINQDKFESQQARRILDRLVGYQISPLLWSRVKRGLSAGRVQSVALRLICDREREIQKFDPREYWSLTAHLSADEPPPFKARLSEYDGSKIELKNESETQKIMSGCRARFSPYEPSPRRRKSEIHPRRLLPVRFSRKRTESCGFQQKKPCLLHRTCMREWSLGERDR
;
A
#
# COMPACT_ATOMS: atom_id res chain seq x y z
N ALA A 1 -34.38 6.10 16.16
CA ALA A 1 -33.59 6.80 17.19
C ALA A 1 -33.09 8.17 16.72
N LEU A 2 -32.26 8.26 15.68
CA LEU A 2 -31.66 9.51 15.20
C LEU A 2 -32.67 10.62 14.84
N LYS A 3 -33.74 10.29 14.10
CA LYS A 3 -34.82 11.26 13.80
C LYS A 3 -35.49 11.83 15.06
N LYS A 4 -35.64 11.01 16.12
CA LYS A 4 -36.21 11.46 17.41
C LYS A 4 -35.24 12.39 18.15
N ALA A 5 -33.95 12.05 18.18
CA ALA A 5 -32.92 12.90 18.78
C ALA A 5 -32.77 14.24 18.04
N GLY A 6 -32.74 14.22 16.71
CA GLY A 6 -32.68 15.44 15.88
C GLY A 6 -33.88 16.35 16.07
N LYS A 7 -35.09 15.80 16.27
CA LYS A 7 -36.29 16.59 16.60
C LYS A 7 -36.19 17.33 17.94
N ASN A 8 -35.37 16.89 18.88
CA ASN A 8 -35.20 17.55 20.18
C ASN A 8 -33.95 18.44 20.26
N ALA A 9 -32.95 18.25 19.40
CA ALA A 9 -31.70 19.01 19.42
C ALA A 9 -31.85 20.47 18.94
N GLN A 10 -31.06 21.42 19.43
CA GLN A 10 -31.08 22.80 18.90
C GLN A 10 -30.30 22.93 17.58
N ALA A 11 -29.20 22.19 17.46
CA ALA A 11 -28.35 22.10 16.27
C ALA A 11 -27.85 20.66 16.09
N VAL A 12 -27.48 20.28 14.87
CA VAL A 12 -26.95 18.95 14.56
C VAL A 12 -25.55 19.09 13.95
N TYR A 13 -24.56 18.42 14.56
CA TYR A 13 -23.19 18.38 14.06
C TYR A 13 -22.89 17.01 13.45
N LEU A 14 -22.51 17.00 12.18
CA LEU A 14 -22.15 15.80 11.41
C LEU A 14 -20.64 15.64 11.38
N ALA A 15 -20.16 14.67 12.15
CA ALA A 15 -18.76 14.31 12.29
C ALA A 15 -18.33 12.96 11.65
N PRO A 16 -18.79 12.55 10.44
CA PRO A 16 -18.14 11.45 9.73
C PRO A 16 -16.69 11.75 9.33
N ASP A 17 -15.96 10.69 8.96
CA ASP A 17 -14.57 10.74 8.49
C ASP A 17 -14.36 11.83 7.42
N PRO A 18 -13.19 12.48 7.36
CA PRO A 18 -12.93 13.63 6.47
C PRO A 18 -12.63 13.23 5.02
N ASP A 19 -13.30 12.22 4.49
CA ASP A 19 -13.18 11.76 3.11
C ASP A 19 -14.51 11.88 2.34
N ARG A 20 -14.52 11.49 1.07
CA ARG A 20 -15.72 11.53 0.23
C ARG A 20 -16.83 10.56 0.68
N GLU A 21 -16.47 9.46 1.36
CA GLU A 21 -17.44 8.48 1.86
C GLU A 21 -18.15 9.04 3.09
N GLY A 22 -17.39 9.63 4.01
CA GLY A 22 -17.91 10.38 5.15
C GLY A 22 -18.78 11.56 4.72
N GLU A 23 -18.40 12.27 3.65
CA GLU A 23 -19.23 13.35 3.12
C GLU A 23 -20.58 12.84 2.58
N ALA A 24 -20.58 11.71 1.87
CA ALA A 24 -21.82 11.12 1.40
C ALA A 24 -22.71 10.61 2.55
N ILE A 25 -22.11 10.10 3.63
CA ILE A 25 -22.84 9.74 4.85
C ILE A 25 -23.44 10.99 5.50
N ALA A 26 -22.66 12.07 5.63
CA ALA A 26 -23.15 13.33 6.19
C ALA A 26 -24.34 13.86 5.38
N TRP A 27 -24.22 13.89 4.05
CA TRP A 27 -25.28 14.34 3.16
C TRP A 27 -26.56 13.51 3.32
N HIS A 28 -26.47 12.17 3.29
CA HIS A 28 -27.65 11.31 3.45
C HIS A 28 -28.31 11.48 4.83
N ILE A 29 -27.52 11.65 5.90
CA ILE A 29 -28.07 11.91 7.24
C ILE A 29 -28.76 13.28 7.28
N ALA A 30 -28.16 14.30 6.67
CA ALA A 30 -28.75 15.63 6.61
C ALA A 30 -30.12 15.62 5.91
N GLN A 31 -30.21 15.00 4.73
CA GLN A 31 -31.47 14.85 3.98
C GLN A 31 -32.55 14.14 4.81
N GLU A 32 -32.18 13.12 5.58
CA GLU A 32 -33.12 12.39 6.44
C GLU A 32 -33.57 13.17 7.68
N LEU A 33 -32.83 14.21 8.08
CA LEU A 33 -33.07 15.06 9.25
C LEU A 33 -33.68 16.43 8.90
N GLU A 34 -33.65 16.86 7.64
CA GLU A 34 -34.09 18.19 7.17
C GLU A 34 -35.58 18.50 7.36
N ASN A 35 -36.37 17.57 7.89
CA ASN A 35 -37.79 17.75 8.20
C ASN A 35 -38.09 18.76 9.34
N GLY A 36 -37.12 19.58 9.79
CA GLY A 36 -37.25 20.40 11.00
C GLY A 36 -36.63 21.80 11.00
N LYS A 37 -36.12 22.33 9.88
CA LYS A 37 -35.49 23.68 9.76
C LYS A 37 -34.34 23.98 10.74
N LYS A 38 -33.68 22.96 11.30
CA LYS A 38 -32.59 23.15 12.27
C LYS A 38 -31.25 23.35 11.58
N PRO A 39 -30.32 24.12 12.17
CA PRO A 39 -28.98 24.27 11.61
C PRO A 39 -28.23 22.93 11.68
N ILE A 40 -27.73 22.50 10.51
CA ILE A 40 -26.91 21.31 10.35
C ILE A 40 -25.50 21.77 9.97
N PHE A 41 -24.51 21.27 10.70
CA PHE A 41 -23.11 21.65 10.60
C PHE A 41 -22.23 20.46 10.24
N ARG A 42 -21.19 20.68 9.45
CA ARG A 42 -20.18 19.66 9.11
C ARG A 42 -18.91 19.88 9.93
N VAL A 43 -18.49 18.87 10.69
CA VAL A 43 -17.30 18.93 11.55
C VAL A 43 -16.21 18.02 10.99
N LEU A 44 -15.05 18.57 10.65
CA LEU A 44 -13.92 17.84 10.07
C LEU A 44 -12.74 17.84 11.04
N PHE A 45 -12.23 16.66 11.37
CA PHE A 45 -10.98 16.49 12.11
C PHE A 45 -10.20 15.30 11.54
N ASN A 46 -8.86 15.40 11.55
CA ASN A 46 -7.97 14.34 11.07
C ASN A 46 -7.42 13.47 12.21
N GLU A 47 -7.59 13.93 13.45
CA GLU A 47 -7.13 13.26 14.67
C GLU A 47 -8.20 13.39 15.76
N LEU A 48 -8.27 12.39 16.63
CA LEU A 48 -9.20 12.33 17.74
C LEU A 48 -8.53 12.86 19.02
N THR A 49 -8.14 14.14 19.00
CA THR A 49 -7.58 14.84 20.17
C THR A 49 -8.60 15.86 20.69
N GLU A 50 -8.60 16.11 22.01
CA GLU A 50 -9.51 17.10 22.61
C GLU A 50 -9.39 18.47 21.94
N ARG A 51 -8.14 18.91 21.67
CA ARG A 51 -7.87 20.16 20.98
C ARG A 51 -8.48 20.17 19.57
N ALA A 52 -8.23 19.15 18.76
CA ALA A 52 -8.74 19.09 17.39
C ALA A 52 -10.27 19.05 17.34
N ILE A 53 -10.92 18.36 18.29
CA ILE A 53 -12.38 18.31 18.37
C ILE A 53 -12.96 19.68 18.75
N ARG A 54 -12.39 20.35 19.77
CA ARG A 54 -12.85 21.68 20.19
C ARG A 54 -12.68 22.70 19.06
N GLU A 55 -11.55 22.69 18.37
CA GLU A 55 -11.30 23.57 17.21
C GLU A 55 -12.31 23.29 16.08
N ALA A 56 -12.55 22.02 15.75
CA ALA A 56 -13.47 21.65 14.67
C ALA A 56 -14.94 21.99 14.98
N VAL A 57 -15.35 21.95 16.25
CA VAL A 57 -16.70 22.35 16.68
C VAL A 57 -16.83 23.87 16.77
N ALA A 58 -15.76 24.59 17.09
CA ALA A 58 -15.75 26.06 17.14
C ALA A 58 -15.88 26.71 15.75
N SER A 59 -15.41 26.05 14.70
CA SER A 59 -15.52 26.52 13.31
C SER A 59 -16.10 25.43 12.40
N PRO A 60 -17.41 25.14 12.50
CA PRO A 60 -18.05 24.14 11.68
C PRO A 60 -18.17 24.62 10.23
N GLY A 61 -17.96 23.71 9.29
CA GLY A 61 -18.21 23.95 7.86
C GLY A 61 -19.62 23.57 7.44
N THR A 62 -19.85 23.66 6.13
CA THR A 62 -21.05 23.13 5.46
C THR A 62 -20.72 21.82 4.74
N ILE A 63 -21.76 21.06 4.40
CA ILE A 63 -21.60 19.85 3.60
C ILE A 63 -21.09 20.24 2.21
N ASN A 64 -20.08 19.54 1.73
CA ASN A 64 -19.48 19.78 0.43
C ASN A 64 -20.18 18.92 -0.64
N GLN A 65 -20.93 19.59 -1.51
CA GLN A 65 -21.71 18.94 -2.56
C GLN A 65 -20.82 18.23 -3.59
N ASP A 66 -19.71 18.84 -4.04
CA ASP A 66 -18.80 18.24 -5.03
C ASP A 66 -18.22 16.91 -4.54
N LYS A 67 -17.85 16.84 -3.25
CA LYS A 67 -17.37 15.59 -2.63
C LYS A 67 -18.45 14.52 -2.62
N PHE A 68 -19.69 14.87 -2.28
CA PHE A 68 -20.83 13.97 -2.35
C PHE A 68 -21.06 13.46 -3.79
N GLU A 69 -21.13 14.38 -4.76
CA GLU A 69 -21.35 14.04 -6.17
C GLU A 69 -20.22 13.15 -6.70
N SER A 70 -18.97 13.39 -6.31
CA SER A 70 -17.85 12.52 -6.68
C SER A 70 -18.01 11.08 -6.15
N GLN A 71 -18.58 10.92 -4.95
CA GLN A 71 -18.85 9.62 -4.35
C GLN A 71 -20.03 8.94 -5.06
N GLN A 72 -21.09 9.69 -5.39
CA GLN A 72 -22.24 9.18 -6.14
C GLN A 72 -21.83 8.73 -7.53
N ALA A 73 -21.06 9.55 -8.27
CA ALA A 73 -20.54 9.20 -9.58
C ALA A 73 -19.75 7.89 -9.55
N ARG A 74 -18.85 7.73 -8.56
CA ARG A 74 -18.11 6.46 -8.35
C ARG A 74 -19.07 5.30 -8.10
N ARG A 75 -20.07 5.46 -7.22
CA ARG A 75 -21.03 4.41 -6.86
C ARG A 75 -21.88 3.99 -8.06
N ILE A 76 -22.36 4.95 -8.85
CA ILE A 76 -23.13 4.71 -10.07
C ILE A 76 -22.27 3.96 -11.08
N LEU A 77 -21.03 4.41 -11.31
CA LEU A 77 -20.11 3.77 -12.25
C LEU A 77 -19.81 2.32 -11.87
N ASP A 78 -19.49 2.05 -10.59
CA ASP A 78 -19.21 0.70 -10.12
C ASP A 78 -20.44 -0.21 -10.24
N ARG A 79 -21.64 0.34 -10.04
CA ARG A 79 -22.93 -0.35 -10.20
C ARG A 79 -23.25 -0.65 -11.67
N LEU A 80 -23.00 0.29 -12.59
CA LEU A 80 -23.19 0.08 -14.03
C LEU A 80 -22.31 -1.06 -14.54
N VAL A 81 -21.01 -1.04 -14.19
CA VAL A 81 -20.07 -2.11 -14.55
C VAL A 81 -20.54 -3.45 -13.99
N GLY A 82 -20.94 -3.48 -12.71
CA GLY A 82 -21.44 -4.69 -12.07
C GLY A 82 -22.68 -5.27 -12.79
N TYR A 83 -23.71 -4.45 -13.02
CA TYR A 83 -24.97 -4.94 -13.60
C TYR A 83 -24.90 -5.22 -15.10
N GLN A 84 -24.08 -4.49 -15.86
CA GLN A 84 -23.98 -4.71 -17.30
C GLN A 84 -23.01 -5.84 -17.66
N ILE A 85 -21.89 -5.98 -16.94
CA ILE A 85 -20.85 -6.94 -17.31
C ILE A 85 -21.04 -8.30 -16.62
N SER A 86 -21.58 -8.36 -15.40
CA SER A 86 -21.75 -9.65 -14.71
C SER A 86 -22.64 -10.66 -15.46
N PRO A 87 -23.78 -10.26 -16.09
CA PRO A 87 -24.57 -11.19 -16.91
C PRO A 87 -23.79 -11.79 -18.09
N LEU A 88 -22.89 -11.02 -18.70
CA LEU A 88 -22.03 -11.49 -19.77
C LEU A 88 -21.02 -12.53 -19.27
N LEU A 89 -20.45 -12.33 -18.08
CA LEU A 89 -19.56 -13.32 -17.45
C LEU A 89 -20.30 -14.62 -17.11
N TRP A 90 -21.57 -14.53 -16.73
CA TRP A 90 -22.37 -15.72 -16.43
C TRP A 90 -22.68 -16.56 -17.66
N SER A 91 -22.91 -15.92 -18.81
CA SER A 91 -23.19 -16.62 -20.06
C SER A 91 -21.94 -17.19 -20.73
N ARG A 92 -20.78 -16.52 -20.58
CA ARG A 92 -19.54 -16.88 -21.28
C ARG A 92 -18.52 -17.66 -20.45
N VAL A 93 -18.55 -17.55 -19.12
CA VAL A 93 -17.50 -18.10 -18.25
C VAL A 93 -18.10 -19.01 -17.18
N LYS A 94 -18.78 -18.44 -16.18
CA LYS A 94 -19.37 -19.19 -15.08
C LYS A 94 -20.42 -18.36 -14.36
N ARG A 95 -21.57 -18.97 -14.03
CA ARG A 95 -22.60 -18.34 -13.19
C ARG A 95 -22.01 -17.97 -11.81
N GLY A 96 -22.41 -16.82 -11.29
CA GLY A 96 -21.99 -16.32 -9.97
C GLY A 96 -20.69 -15.50 -9.97
N LEU A 97 -20.05 -15.27 -11.13
CA LEU A 97 -18.93 -14.35 -11.22
C LEU A 97 -19.38 -12.89 -11.14
N SER A 98 -18.59 -12.04 -10.48
CA SER A 98 -18.84 -10.60 -10.43
C SER A 98 -17.82 -9.86 -11.28
N ALA A 99 -18.31 -8.91 -12.08
CA ALA A 99 -17.47 -7.93 -12.74
C ALA A 99 -17.25 -6.74 -11.82
N GLY A 100 -16.00 -6.30 -11.69
CA GLY A 100 -15.66 -5.13 -10.89
C GLY A 100 -14.66 -4.26 -11.62
N ARG A 101 -15.00 -2.96 -11.79
CA ARG A 101 -14.18 -2.01 -12.57
C ARG A 101 -12.70 -2.01 -12.18
N VAL A 102 -12.41 -2.03 -10.88
CA VAL A 102 -11.03 -2.03 -10.35
C VAL A 102 -10.51 -3.47 -10.14
N GLN A 103 -11.38 -4.39 -9.74
CA GLN A 103 -11.01 -5.78 -9.44
C GLN A 103 -10.51 -6.52 -10.69
N SER A 104 -11.16 -6.32 -11.84
CA SER A 104 -10.77 -6.96 -13.09
C SER A 104 -9.38 -6.50 -13.58
N VAL A 105 -9.02 -5.24 -13.37
CA VAL A 105 -7.68 -4.73 -13.69
C VAL A 105 -6.63 -5.29 -12.73
N ALA A 106 -6.93 -5.37 -11.44
CA ALA A 106 -6.03 -5.99 -10.47
C ALA A 106 -5.78 -7.47 -10.78
N LEU A 107 -6.83 -8.22 -11.14
CA LEU A 107 -6.71 -9.61 -11.57
C LEU A 107 -5.87 -9.74 -12.84
N ARG A 108 -6.06 -8.83 -13.82
CA ARG A 108 -5.25 -8.77 -15.03
C ARG A 108 -3.76 -8.65 -14.71
N LEU A 109 -3.37 -7.75 -13.79
CA LEU A 109 -1.95 -7.60 -13.42
C LEU A 109 -1.36 -8.91 -12.86
N ILE A 110 -2.13 -9.66 -12.07
CA ILE A 110 -1.70 -10.96 -11.55
C ILE A 110 -1.58 -11.99 -12.68
N CYS A 111 -2.58 -12.08 -13.56
CA CYS A 111 -2.54 -12.98 -14.71
C CYS A 111 -1.41 -12.65 -15.68
N ASP A 112 -1.13 -11.36 -15.91
CA ASP A 112 -0.04 -10.90 -16.77
C ASP A 112 1.31 -11.34 -16.18
N ARG A 113 1.51 -11.15 -14.86
CA ARG A 113 2.70 -11.62 -14.14
C ARG A 113 2.85 -13.15 -14.18
N GLU A 114 1.77 -13.88 -14.01
CA GLU A 114 1.78 -15.35 -14.10
C GLU A 114 2.17 -15.82 -15.51
N ARG A 115 1.66 -15.15 -16.56
CA ARG A 115 2.06 -15.45 -17.95
C ARG A 115 3.54 -15.15 -18.21
N GLU A 116 4.10 -14.12 -17.59
CA GLU A 116 5.56 -13.87 -17.65
C GLU A 116 6.35 -15.00 -17.02
N ILE A 117 5.90 -15.51 -15.87
CA ILE A 117 6.54 -16.65 -15.18
C ILE A 117 6.44 -17.92 -16.03
N GLN A 118 5.29 -18.20 -16.63
CA GLN A 118 5.11 -19.38 -17.49
C GLN A 118 5.92 -19.31 -18.79
N LYS A 119 6.17 -18.10 -19.31
CA LYS A 119 7.01 -17.87 -20.49
C LYS A 119 8.49 -17.71 -20.15
N PHE A 120 8.84 -17.73 -18.87
CA PHE A 120 10.22 -17.58 -18.44
C PHE A 120 10.99 -18.85 -18.80
N ASP A 121 11.96 -18.71 -19.69
CA ASP A 121 12.91 -19.76 -20.05
C ASP A 121 14.16 -19.63 -19.15
N PRO A 122 14.34 -20.51 -18.13
CA PRO A 122 15.45 -20.40 -17.21
C PRO A 122 16.77 -20.64 -17.94
N ARG A 123 17.68 -19.68 -17.85
CA ARG A 123 19.04 -19.84 -18.37
C ARG A 123 19.98 -20.21 -17.25
N GLU A 124 20.74 -21.27 -17.48
CA GLU A 124 21.84 -21.66 -16.60
C GLU A 124 22.89 -20.54 -16.56
N TYR A 125 23.35 -20.23 -15.35
CA TYR A 125 24.46 -19.33 -15.13
C TYR A 125 25.24 -19.78 -13.91
N TRP A 126 26.54 -19.57 -13.96
CA TRP A 126 27.46 -19.91 -12.89
C TRP A 126 28.07 -18.65 -12.30
N SER A 127 28.53 -18.75 -11.06
CA SER A 127 29.26 -17.68 -10.40
C SER A 127 30.45 -18.28 -9.66
N LEU A 128 31.64 -17.74 -9.93
CA LEU A 128 32.86 -18.16 -9.26
C LEU A 128 33.12 -17.24 -8.06
N THR A 129 33.15 -17.82 -6.87
CA THR A 129 33.42 -17.11 -5.61
C THR A 129 34.74 -17.62 -5.03
N ALA A 130 35.71 -16.72 -4.86
CA ALA A 130 36.96 -16.99 -4.18
C ALA A 130 36.86 -16.62 -2.71
N HIS A 131 37.39 -17.48 -1.84
CA HIS A 131 37.58 -17.19 -0.42
C HIS A 131 39.02 -16.71 -0.24
N LEU A 132 39.19 -15.43 0.09
CA LEU A 132 40.50 -14.79 0.18
C LEU A 132 40.77 -14.38 1.63
N SER A 133 42.04 -14.46 2.02
CA SER A 133 42.55 -13.87 3.26
C SER A 133 43.62 -12.87 2.90
N ALA A 134 43.57 -11.69 3.50
CA ALA A 134 44.67 -10.75 3.49
C ALA A 134 45.51 -10.94 4.76
N ASP A 135 46.64 -10.23 4.86
CA ASP A 135 47.46 -10.19 6.07
C ASP A 135 46.67 -9.67 7.28
N GLU A 136 45.70 -8.78 7.03
CA GLU A 136 44.75 -8.32 8.03
C GLU A 136 43.45 -9.12 7.99
N PRO A 137 42.99 -9.70 9.12
CA PRO A 137 41.69 -10.34 9.22
C PRO A 137 40.55 -9.29 9.16
N PRO A 138 39.32 -9.68 8.77
CA PRO A 138 38.85 -11.04 8.53
C PRO A 138 38.97 -11.50 7.06
N PRO A 139 38.98 -12.81 6.80
CA PRO A 139 38.85 -13.34 5.44
C PRO A 139 37.55 -12.85 4.79
N PHE A 140 37.58 -12.66 3.47
CA PHE A 140 36.47 -12.12 2.70
C PHE A 140 36.20 -12.94 1.44
N LYS A 141 34.99 -12.80 0.90
CA LYS A 141 34.59 -13.46 -0.35
C LYS A 141 34.67 -12.47 -1.50
N ALA A 142 35.28 -12.88 -2.61
CA ALA A 142 35.33 -12.12 -3.85
C ALA A 142 34.63 -12.90 -4.97
N ARG A 143 33.76 -12.24 -5.72
CA ARG A 143 33.08 -12.84 -6.89
C ARG A 143 33.78 -12.40 -8.16
N LEU A 144 34.03 -13.34 -9.07
CA LEU A 144 34.59 -13.03 -10.39
C LEU A 144 33.65 -12.07 -11.15
N SER A 145 34.18 -10.94 -11.59
CA SER A 145 33.46 -9.93 -12.37
C SER A 145 33.90 -9.88 -13.83
N GLU A 146 35.20 -10.06 -14.08
CA GLU A 146 35.83 -9.91 -15.40
C GLU A 146 36.89 -10.98 -15.59
N TYR A 147 37.05 -11.45 -16.83
CA TYR A 147 38.09 -12.37 -17.24
C TYR A 147 38.70 -11.83 -18.54
N ASP A 148 40.03 -11.69 -18.58
CA ASP A 148 40.78 -11.14 -19.72
C ASP A 148 40.28 -9.75 -20.19
N GLY A 149 40.03 -8.84 -19.23
CA GLY A 149 39.60 -7.46 -19.50
C GLY A 149 38.15 -7.31 -19.96
N SER A 150 37.36 -8.39 -20.02
CA SER A 150 35.96 -8.37 -20.44
C SER A 150 35.02 -8.88 -19.34
N LYS A 151 33.84 -8.26 -19.22
CA LYS A 151 32.77 -8.78 -18.37
C LYS A 151 32.35 -10.16 -18.85
N ILE A 152 32.36 -11.13 -17.94
CA ILE A 152 32.09 -12.53 -18.25
C ILE A 152 30.76 -12.98 -17.65
N GLU A 153 29.95 -13.64 -18.47
CA GLU A 153 28.79 -14.40 -18.03
C GLU A 153 29.12 -15.89 -18.17
N LEU A 154 29.31 -16.58 -17.04
CA LEU A 154 29.58 -18.02 -17.04
C LEU A 154 28.27 -18.74 -17.31
N LYS A 155 28.15 -19.43 -18.45
CA LYS A 155 26.89 -20.09 -18.85
C LYS A 155 26.83 -21.55 -18.42
N ASN A 156 27.97 -22.25 -18.46
CA ASN A 156 28.04 -23.69 -18.23
C ASN A 156 29.10 -24.09 -17.21
N GLU A 157 28.96 -25.28 -16.62
CA GLU A 157 29.93 -25.85 -15.67
C GLU A 157 31.34 -25.99 -16.26
N SER A 158 31.45 -26.52 -17.48
CA SER A 158 32.74 -26.79 -18.11
C SER A 158 33.58 -25.51 -18.33
N GLU A 159 32.94 -24.40 -18.71
CA GLU A 159 33.61 -23.09 -18.84
C GLU A 159 34.09 -22.59 -17.48
N THR A 160 33.26 -22.75 -16.46
CA THR A 160 33.59 -22.37 -15.08
C THR A 160 34.77 -23.18 -14.54
N GLN A 161 34.79 -24.49 -14.78
CA GLN A 161 35.88 -25.36 -14.35
C GLN A 161 37.20 -25.05 -15.09
N LYS A 162 37.15 -24.72 -16.38
CA LYS A 162 38.34 -24.29 -17.15
C LYS A 162 38.95 -23.01 -16.59
N ILE A 163 38.12 -22.04 -16.24
CA ILE A 163 38.58 -20.79 -15.62
C ILE A 163 39.13 -21.08 -14.22
N MET A 164 38.45 -21.93 -13.45
CA MET A 164 38.91 -22.32 -12.12
C MET A 164 40.26 -23.03 -12.13
N SER A 165 40.51 -23.92 -13.09
CA SER A 165 41.80 -24.62 -13.23
C SER A 165 42.92 -23.72 -13.76
N GLY A 166 42.59 -22.69 -14.54
CA GLY A 166 43.53 -21.67 -15.01
C GLY A 166 43.93 -20.63 -13.95
N CYS A 167 43.17 -20.51 -12.87
CA CYS A 167 43.45 -19.56 -11.79
C CYS A 167 44.66 -20.00 -10.95
N ARG A 168 45.69 -19.15 -10.86
CA ARG A 168 46.86 -19.36 -10.00
C ARG A 168 46.55 -18.97 -8.55
N ALA A 169 47.25 -19.59 -7.59
CA ALA A 169 47.08 -19.33 -6.15
C ALA A 169 47.59 -17.96 -5.67
N ARG A 170 48.15 -17.12 -6.54
CA ARG A 170 48.72 -15.81 -6.18
C ARG A 170 47.86 -14.70 -6.77
N PHE A 171 47.12 -14.00 -5.92
CA PHE A 171 46.25 -12.88 -6.29
C PHE A 171 46.96 -11.56 -5.96
N SER A 172 46.88 -10.60 -6.87
CA SER A 172 47.32 -9.22 -6.61
C SER A 172 46.09 -8.34 -6.44
N PRO A 173 46.03 -7.49 -5.39
CA PRO A 173 44.90 -6.59 -5.20
C PRO A 173 44.84 -5.58 -6.35
N TYR A 174 43.69 -5.54 -7.04
CA TYR A 174 43.34 -4.45 -7.95
C TYR A 174 42.91 -3.22 -7.14
N GLU A 175 43.17 -2.02 -7.67
CA GLU A 175 42.93 -0.74 -7.00
C GLU A 175 41.54 -0.68 -6.33
N PRO A 176 41.46 -0.41 -5.01
CA PRO A 176 40.19 -0.32 -4.31
C PRO A 176 39.42 0.92 -4.79
N SER A 177 38.24 0.71 -5.38
CA SER A 177 37.34 1.83 -5.68
C SER A 177 36.94 2.56 -4.40
N PRO A 178 36.85 3.90 -4.40
CA PRO A 178 36.52 4.67 -3.21
C PRO A 178 35.13 4.30 -2.69
N ARG A 179 35.08 3.85 -1.42
CA ARG A 179 33.81 3.57 -0.73
C ARG A 179 33.00 4.86 -0.58
N ARG A 180 31.98 5.03 -1.42
CA ARG A 180 30.97 6.08 -1.21
C ARG A 180 30.07 5.70 -0.04
N ARG A 181 30.11 6.48 1.05
CA ARG A 181 29.09 6.41 2.10
C ARG A 181 27.75 6.81 1.49
N LYS A 182 26.80 5.88 1.43
CA LYS A 182 25.39 6.22 1.19
C LYS A 182 24.87 6.90 2.44
N SER A 183 24.43 8.14 2.34
CA SER A 183 23.69 8.81 3.41
C SER A 183 22.35 8.08 3.60
N GLU A 184 22.09 7.59 4.80
CA GLU A 184 20.77 7.05 5.14
C GLU A 184 19.77 8.20 5.23
N ILE A 185 18.85 8.26 4.27
CA ILE A 185 17.73 9.20 4.30
C ILE A 185 16.69 8.62 5.26
N HIS A 186 16.38 9.34 6.35
CA HIS A 186 15.32 8.92 7.26
C HIS A 186 13.98 8.78 6.52
N PRO A 187 13.25 7.68 6.74
CA PRO A 187 12.02 7.43 6.02
C PRO A 187 10.97 8.49 6.38
N ARG A 188 10.41 9.14 5.35
CA ARG A 188 9.27 10.06 5.50
C ARG A 188 8.08 9.37 6.17
N ARG A 189 7.20 10.19 6.78
CA ARG A 189 5.93 9.76 7.38
C ARG A 189 5.20 8.79 6.45
N LEU A 190 4.73 7.68 7.01
CA LEU A 190 4.15 6.60 6.21
C LEU A 190 2.76 6.99 5.71
N LEU A 191 2.63 7.08 4.39
CA LEU A 191 1.33 7.05 3.72
C LEU A 191 0.66 5.69 3.91
N PRO A 192 -0.68 5.59 3.84
CA PRO A 192 -1.42 4.34 4.09
C PRO A 192 -0.90 3.14 3.27
N VAL A 193 -0.56 3.36 2.00
CA VAL A 193 -0.01 2.32 1.12
C VAL A 193 1.35 1.82 1.61
N ARG A 194 2.24 2.75 2.01
CA ARG A 194 3.56 2.41 2.53
C ARG A 194 3.47 1.73 3.90
N PHE A 195 2.50 2.15 4.73
CA PHE A 195 2.23 1.52 6.02
C PHE A 195 1.77 0.07 5.84
N SER A 196 0.76 -0.16 5.00
CA SER A 196 0.26 -1.51 4.72
C SER A 196 1.35 -2.41 4.15
N ARG A 197 2.11 -1.93 3.16
CA ARG A 197 3.24 -2.65 2.58
C ARG A 197 4.30 -3.01 3.61
N LYS A 198 4.76 -2.04 4.40
CA LYS A 198 5.75 -2.29 5.46
C LYS A 198 5.25 -3.32 6.46
N ARG A 199 3.98 -3.25 6.89
CA ARG A 199 3.40 -4.20 7.85
C ARG A 199 3.27 -5.61 7.28
N THR A 200 2.99 -5.75 5.99
CA THR A 200 3.00 -7.06 5.32
C THR A 200 4.42 -7.61 5.22
N GLU A 201 5.40 -6.80 4.83
CA GLU A 201 6.81 -7.22 4.71
C GLU A 201 7.46 -7.53 6.06
N SER A 202 7.21 -6.74 7.10
CA SER A 202 7.88 -6.86 8.40
C SER A 202 7.18 -7.80 9.39
N CYS A 203 5.85 -7.89 9.33
CA CYS A 203 5.04 -8.60 10.32
C CYS A 203 4.18 -9.73 9.71
N GLY A 204 4.30 -9.99 8.40
CA GLY A 204 3.53 -11.06 7.73
C GLY A 204 2.02 -10.82 7.70
N PHE A 205 1.53 -9.61 7.99
CA PHE A 205 0.10 -9.34 8.01
C PHE A 205 -0.51 -9.37 6.61
N GLN A 206 -1.61 -10.13 6.46
CA GLN A 206 -2.49 -9.98 5.29
C GLN A 206 -3.03 -8.55 5.23
N GLN A 207 -3.12 -7.96 4.02
CA GLN A 207 -3.40 -6.52 3.81
C GLN A 207 -4.65 -5.96 4.53
N LYS A 208 -5.65 -6.79 4.84
CA LYS A 208 -6.84 -6.36 5.60
C LYS A 208 -6.54 -6.04 7.07
N LYS A 209 -5.63 -6.79 7.71
CA LYS A 209 -5.34 -6.69 9.15
C LYS A 209 -4.73 -5.32 9.53
N PRO A 210 -3.74 -4.76 8.81
CA PRO A 210 -3.17 -3.45 9.15
C PRO A 210 -4.20 -2.30 9.06
N CYS A 211 -5.11 -2.34 8.09
CA CYS A 211 -6.16 -1.33 7.95
C CYS A 211 -7.18 -1.41 9.10
N LEU A 212 -7.57 -2.63 9.50
CA LEU A 212 -8.46 -2.83 10.66
C LEU A 212 -7.82 -2.34 11.95
N LEU A 213 -6.59 -2.77 12.24
CA LEU A 213 -5.82 -2.32 13.40
C LEU A 213 -5.65 -0.80 13.43
N HIS A 214 -5.42 -0.17 12.28
CA HIS A 214 -5.32 1.28 12.19
C HIS A 214 -6.66 1.97 12.50
N ARG A 215 -7.78 1.47 11.98
CA ARG A 215 -9.12 2.00 12.30
C ARG A 215 -9.45 1.82 13.78
N THR A 216 -9.12 0.67 14.35
CA THR A 216 -9.31 0.38 15.77
C THR A 216 -8.45 1.34 16.61
N CYS A 217 -7.17 1.48 16.31
CA CYS A 217 -6.27 2.41 17.00
C CYS A 217 -6.77 3.86 16.90
N MET A 218 -7.24 4.31 15.74
CA MET A 218 -7.84 5.63 15.61
C MET A 218 -9.07 5.79 16.52
N ARG A 219 -9.95 4.79 16.60
CA ARG A 219 -11.17 4.84 17.42
C ARG A 219 -10.90 4.68 18.92
N GLU A 220 -9.98 3.81 19.31
CA GLU A 220 -9.69 3.45 20.70
C GLU A 220 -8.72 4.42 21.38
N TRP A 221 -7.95 5.22 20.64
CA TRP A 221 -7.12 6.26 21.26
C TRP A 221 -7.94 7.30 22.06
N SER A 222 -9.26 7.34 21.90
CA SER A 222 -10.15 8.16 22.71
C SER A 222 -10.65 7.50 24.01
N LEU A 223 -10.48 6.18 24.17
CA LEU A 223 -10.95 5.41 25.34
C LEU A 223 -9.85 5.11 26.36
N GLY A 224 -8.61 5.52 26.07
CA GLY A 224 -7.52 5.47 27.03
C GLY A 224 -7.73 6.50 28.13
N GLU A 225 -8.33 6.08 29.23
CA GLU A 225 -8.08 6.66 30.54
C GLU A 225 -6.57 6.87 30.67
N ARG A 226 -6.17 8.14 30.76
CA ARG A 226 -4.92 8.50 31.40
C ARG A 226 -5.13 8.20 32.88
N ASP A 227 -4.94 6.94 33.26
CA ASP A 227 -4.63 6.61 34.65
C ASP A 227 -3.40 7.44 35.02
N ARG A 228 -3.65 8.37 35.94
CA ARG A 228 -2.68 9.24 36.56
C ARG A 228 -2.46 8.75 37.97
#